data_AF-A0A977MW32-F1
#
_entry.id   AF-A0A977MW32-F1
#
_cell.length_a   1.000
_cell.length_b   1.000
_cell.length_c   1.000
_cell.angle_alpha   90.00
_cell.angle_beta   90.00
_cell.angle_gamma   90.00
#
_symmetry.space_group_name_H-M   'P 1'
#
loop_
_entity.id
_entity.type
_entity.pdbx_description
1 polymer ?
#
loop_
_entity_poly.entity_id
_entity_poly.type
_entity_poly.pdbx_seq_one_letter_code
_entity_poly.pdbx_strand_id
1 'polypeptide(L)' 'LYTIHLASVQTSPKTPITMGVEKYKNAYFQVTRGDYSALLKFVNENLEKAILYAANDHQKNMLKHYMNSF' A
#
# COMPACT_ATOMS: atom_id res chain seq x y z
N LEU A 1 -14.61 18.15 2.62
CA LEU A 1 -14.34 16.71 2.69
C LEU A 1 -12.83 16.53 2.63
N TYR A 2 -12.23 16.02 3.69
CA TYR A 2 -10.81 15.70 3.75
C TYR A 2 -10.59 14.27 3.27
N THR A 3 -9.64 14.06 2.37
CA THR A 3 -9.33 12.71 1.86
C THR A 3 -7.92 12.33 2.26
N ILE A 4 -7.81 11.19 2.94
CA ILE A 4 -6.53 10.57 3.27
C ILE A 4 -6.27 9.55 2.16
N HIS A 5 -5.21 9.77 1.38
CA HIS A 5 -4.80 8.88 0.31
C HIS A 5 -3.65 7.99 0.80
N LEU A 6 -3.90 6.68 0.88
CA LEU A 6 -2.86 5.70 1.17
C LEU A 6 -2.13 5.33 -0.12
N ALA A 7 -0.80 5.36 -0.07
CA ALA A 7 0.03 4.86 -1.16
C ALA A 7 -0.06 3.34 -1.23
N SER A 8 -0.48 2.82 -2.37
CA SER A 8 -0.51 1.38 -2.63
C SER A 8 -0.66 1.06 -4.12
N VAL A 9 -0.25 -0.13 -4.53
CA VAL A 9 -0.49 -0.69 -5.86
C VAL A 9 -1.97 -0.93 -6.07
N GLN A 10 -2.68 -1.51 -5.10
CA GLN A 10 -4.10 -1.78 -5.25
C GLN A 10 -4.91 -0.50 -5.07
N THR A 11 -5.96 -0.32 -5.87
CA THR A 11 -6.80 0.89 -5.91
C THR A 11 -8.21 0.66 -5.35
N SER A 12 -8.66 -0.60 -5.28
CA SER A 12 -9.98 -0.94 -4.76
C SER A 12 -10.08 -0.72 -3.25
N PRO A 13 -11.23 -0.32 -2.68
CA PRO A 13 -11.40 -0.25 -1.23
C PRO A 13 -11.10 -1.58 -0.54
N LYS A 14 -10.54 -1.53 0.68
CA LYS A 14 -10.28 -2.67 1.54
C LYS A 14 -10.54 -2.31 3.00
N THR A 15 -11.63 -2.80 3.58
CA THR A 15 -11.89 -2.67 5.03
C THR A 15 -10.93 -3.58 5.80
N PRO A 16 -10.35 -3.16 6.94
CA PRO A 16 -10.58 -1.90 7.67
C PRO A 16 -9.64 -0.75 7.30
N ILE A 17 -8.76 -0.88 6.30
CA ILE A 17 -7.73 0.12 5.99
C ILE A 17 -8.26 1.33 5.19
N THR A 18 -9.32 1.15 4.41
CA THR A 18 -10.05 2.24 3.75
C THR A 18 -11.41 2.45 4.41
N MET A 19 -11.92 3.67 4.31
CA MET A 19 -13.14 4.09 4.97
C MET A 19 -13.90 5.03 4.03
N GLY A 20 -15.21 4.82 3.92
CA GLY A 20 -16.09 5.75 3.22
C GLY A 20 -16.15 7.12 3.91
N VAL A 21 -17.06 7.98 3.47
CA VAL A 21 -17.23 9.29 4.09
C VAL A 21 -17.79 9.15 5.51
N GLU A 22 -17.05 9.61 6.50
CA GLU A 22 -17.42 9.61 7.91
C GLU A 22 -17.27 11.01 8.53
N LYS A 23 -18.12 11.35 9.51
CA LYS A 23 -18.06 12.64 10.21
C LYS A 23 -17.23 12.53 11.49
N TYR A 24 -16.16 13.31 11.58
CA TYR A 24 -15.31 13.44 12.76
C TYR A 24 -15.09 14.90 13.12
N LYS A 25 -15.40 15.29 14.36
CA LYS A 25 -15.24 16.67 14.90
C LYS A 25 -15.77 17.75 13.94
N ASN A 26 -17.02 17.60 13.50
CA ASN A 26 -17.70 18.51 12.55
C ASN A 26 -17.07 18.64 11.15
N ALA A 27 -16.12 17.79 10.81
CA ALA A 27 -15.58 17.65 9.47
C ALA A 27 -15.87 16.27 8.89
N TYR A 28 -15.90 16.16 7.57
CA TYR A 28 -16.07 14.88 6.86
C TYR A 28 -14.72 14.40 6.36
N PHE A 29 -14.42 13.12 6.62
CA PHE A 29 -13.20 12.44 6.22
C PHE A 29 -13.53 11.20 5.40
N GLN A 30 -12.64 10.82 4.50
CA GLN A 30 -12.64 9.49 3.88
C GLN A 30 -11.20 9.00 3.74
N VAL A 31 -11.01 7.69 3.74
CA VAL A 31 -9.70 7.05 3.55
C VAL A 31 -9.77 6.19 2.29
N THR A 32 -8.93 6.52 1.32
CA THR A 32 -8.81 5.81 0.04
C THR A 32 -7.41 5.23 -0.11
N ARG A 33 -7.20 4.35 -1.09
CA ARG A 33 -5.86 3.83 -1.40
C ARG A 33 -5.63 3.79 -2.90
N GLY A 34 -4.37 3.60 -3.32
CA GLY A 34 -3.99 3.61 -4.73
C GLY A 34 -3.09 4.78 -5.13
N ASP A 35 -2.64 5.59 -4.17
CA ASP A 35 -1.73 6.68 -4.49
C ASP A 35 -0.39 6.11 -5.00
N TYR A 36 0.16 6.73 -6.04
CA TYR A 36 1.34 6.26 -6.77
C TYR A 36 1.29 4.81 -7.31
N SER A 37 0.09 4.23 -7.48
CA SER A 37 -0.10 2.81 -7.84
C SER A 37 0.78 2.33 -9.00
N ALA A 38 0.87 3.11 -10.08
CA ALA A 38 1.69 2.76 -11.24
C ALA A 38 3.20 2.70 -10.90
N LEU A 39 3.70 3.62 -10.08
CA LEU A 39 5.10 3.64 -9.65
C LEU A 39 5.40 2.52 -8.68
N LEU A 40 4.53 2.30 -7.69
CA LEU A 40 4.70 1.21 -6.71
C LEU A 40 4.63 -0.18 -7.37
N LYS A 41 3.89 -0.32 -8.47
CA LYS A 41 3.89 -1.55 -9.26
C LYS A 41 5.30 -1.88 -9.78
N PHE A 42 5.99 -0.89 -10.36
CA PHE A 42 7.37 -1.08 -10.80
C PHE A 42 8.33 -1.35 -9.63
N VAL A 43 8.09 -0.76 -8.47
CA VAL A 43 8.87 -1.08 -7.25
C VAL A 43 8.70 -2.55 -6.88
N ASN A 44 7.46 -3.05 -6.81
CA ASN A 44 7.19 -4.45 -6.47
C ASN A 44 7.80 -5.43 -7.49
N GLU A 45 7.71 -5.13 -8.79
CA GLU A 45 8.34 -5.95 -9.84
C GLU A 45 9.87 -6.06 -9.66
N ASN A 46 10.53 -5.02 -9.16
CA ASN A 46 11.97 -5.06 -8.89
C ASN A 46 12.30 -5.76 -7.56
N LEU A 47 11.47 -5.61 -6.53
CA LEU A 47 11.62 -6.33 -5.27
C LEU A 47 11.45 -7.85 -5.46
N GLU A 48 10.52 -8.26 -6.33
CA GLU A 48 10.32 -9.67 -6.68
C GLU A 48 11.57 -10.27 -7.32
N LYS A 49 12.22 -9.54 -8.24
CA LYS A 49 13.50 -9.95 -8.83
C LYS A 49 14.62 -9.99 -7.79
N ALA A 50 14.67 -9.01 -6.88
CA ALA A 50 15.70 -8.91 -5.86
C ALA A 50 15.66 -10.06 -4.84
N ILE A 51 14.48 -10.65 -4.59
CA ILE A 51 14.32 -11.79 -3.67
C ILE A 51 15.20 -12.99 -4.06
N LEU A 52 15.43 -13.21 -5.36
CA LEU A 52 16.25 -14.33 -5.84
C LEU A 52 17.73 -14.19 -5.45
N TYR A 53 18.17 -12.97 -5.16
CA TYR A 53 19.55 -12.63 -4.80
C TYR A 53 19.72 -12.35 -3.31
N ALA A 54 18.68 -12.53 -2.50
CA ALA A 54 18.74 -12.32 -1.06
C ALA A 54 19.66 -13.34 -0.39
N ALA A 55 20.54 -12.87 0.51
CA ALA A 55 21.58 -13.68 1.13
C ALA A 55 21.04 -14.66 2.19
N ASN A 56 19.85 -14.43 2.72
CA ASN A 56 19.21 -15.27 3.71
C ASN A 56 17.68 -15.16 3.67
N ASP A 57 17.01 -16.08 4.36
CA ASP A 57 15.55 -16.13 4.37
C ASP A 57 14.91 -14.96 5.12
N HIS A 58 15.64 -14.32 6.04
CA HIS A 58 15.16 -13.13 6.73
C HIS A 58 14.98 -11.97 5.74
N GLN A 59 15.96 -11.72 4.87
CA GLN A 59 15.87 -10.73 3.79
C GLN A 59 14.77 -11.07 2.78
N LYS A 60 14.62 -12.35 2.40
CA LYS A 60 13.52 -12.79 1.52
C LYS A 60 12.16 -12.47 2.14
N ASN A 61 11.98 -12.77 3.43
CA ASN A 61 10.73 -12.53 4.13
C ASN A 61 10.46 -11.03 4.28
N MET A 62 11.47 -10.23 4.61
CA MET A 62 11.37 -8.77 4.65
C MET A 62 10.88 -8.20 3.30
N LEU A 63 11.49 -8.61 2.17
CA LEU A 63 11.08 -8.16 0.84
C LEU A 63 9.65 -8.57 0.48
N LYS A 64 9.24 -9.79 0.85
CA LYS A 64 7.83 -10.22 0.71
C LYS A 64 6.88 -9.32 1.50
N HIS A 65 7.23 -8.93 2.72
CA HIS A 65 6.41 -8.02 3.51
C HIS A 65 6.37 -6.61 2.93
N TYR A 66 7.46 -6.10 2.37
CA TYR A 66 7.47 -4.81 1.68
C TYR A 66 6.54 -4.81 0.47
N MET A 67 6.63 -5.82 -0.40
CA MET A 67 5.71 -5.95 -1.55
C MET A 67 4.25 -6.11 -1.14
N ASN A 68 3.97 -6.74 0.00
CA ASN A 68 2.60 -6.84 0.52
C ASN A 68 2.08 -5.51 1.09
N SER A 69 2.99 -4.65 1.56
CA SER A 69 2.65 -3.32 2.08
C SER A 69 2.46 -2.29 0.97
N PHE A 70 3.21 -2.42 -0.13
CA PHE A 70 3.14 -1.55 -1.30
C PHE A 70 2.04 -2.03 -2.25
#